data_AF-A0A6C0HUH3-F1
#
_entry.id   AF-A0A6C0HUH3-F1
#
_cell.length_a   1.000
_cell.length_b   1.000
_cell.length_c   1.000
_cell.angle_alpha   90.00
_cell.angle_beta   90.00
_cell.angle_gamma   90.00
#
_symmetry.space_group_name_H-M   'P 1'
#
loop_
_entity.id
_entity.type
_entity.pdbx_description
1 polymer ?
#
loop_
_entity_poly.entity_id
_entity_poly.type
_entity_poly.pdbx_seq_one_letter_code
_entity_poly.pdbx_strand_id
1 'polypeptide(L)'
;MSCYFKLFPESDQKSVVESLLPTHQLYDFFVWILIHATDIYVRFLYKINKMIEYFEQYSPWFMAMKCFVTYWYMRIYNFVSRIYTEPDSSPWLNVSYITYVPEPITYFDSCNHSWLHSTYDLICGDNPILCKKPEAYYQYNEEYVLCTECNQTANVIDRWSQMCHSIFCTNENLLKQNTGIIMVDAPERVLCTYKTASNQYIFRSTTHIKNKKKEDTSWEILNFDDVQLEKLQPSTVRFLSIEYSHPKMSYTIPLELPSEMMYEGNHLFSPAFVSRMLHYVVGGNNFVFDMDYTIKFMDKNLQYFELSYFQYLYLDKTMYEIKTEKN
;
A
#
# COMPACT_ATOMS: atom_id res chain seq x y z
N MET A 1 5.36 -45.68 25.61
CA MET A 1 6.01 -46.11 26.89
C MET A 1 6.42 -47.60 26.91
N SER A 2 6.75 -48.23 25.77
CA SER A 2 7.05 -49.67 25.72
C SER A 2 8.55 -50.03 25.66
N CYS A 3 9.46 -49.04 25.60
CA CYS A 3 10.89 -49.30 25.33
C CYS A 3 11.83 -49.06 26.52
N TYR A 4 11.37 -48.55 27.67
CA TYR A 4 12.26 -48.15 28.77
C TYR A 4 12.41 -49.16 29.92
N PHE A 5 11.65 -50.26 29.95
CA PHE A 5 11.63 -51.16 31.12
C PHE A 5 12.54 -52.40 31.04
N LYS A 6 13.42 -52.50 30.03
CA LYS A 6 14.24 -53.71 29.81
C LYS A 6 15.56 -53.79 30.59
N LEU A 7 15.81 -52.88 31.54
CA LEU A 7 17.12 -52.76 32.22
C LEU A 7 17.10 -53.04 33.74
N PHE A 8 15.99 -53.51 34.31
CA PHE A 8 15.93 -53.84 35.74
C PHE A 8 15.61 -55.33 35.98
N PRO A 9 16.30 -55.99 36.94
CA PRO A 9 16.04 -57.39 37.31
C PRO A 9 14.60 -57.56 37.86
N GLU A 10 13.97 -58.71 37.56
CA GLU A 10 12.55 -58.98 37.85
C GLU A 10 12.16 -58.86 39.34
N SER A 11 13.13 -58.94 40.26
CA SER A 11 12.90 -58.78 41.70
C SER A 11 12.65 -57.32 42.13
N ASP A 12 13.09 -56.34 41.35
CA ASP A 12 12.96 -54.90 41.68
C ASP A 12 11.81 -54.19 40.95
N GLN A 13 11.16 -54.85 39.98
CA GLN A 13 10.05 -54.24 39.24
C GLN A 13 8.76 -54.14 40.06
N LYS A 14 8.55 -55.03 41.04
CA LYS A 14 7.34 -54.99 41.89
C LYS A 14 7.33 -53.81 42.87
N SER A 15 8.48 -53.42 43.42
CA SER A 15 8.57 -52.29 44.39
C SER A 15 8.51 -50.92 43.70
N VAL A 16 8.97 -50.81 42.46
CA VAL A 16 8.90 -49.56 41.66
C VAL A 16 7.48 -49.31 41.14
N VAL A 17 6.73 -50.36 40.76
CA VAL A 17 5.34 -50.21 40.30
C VAL A 17 4.40 -49.85 41.46
N GLU A 18 4.62 -50.39 42.67
CA GLU A 18 3.80 -50.05 43.85
C GLU A 18 4.08 -48.64 44.40
N SER A 19 5.25 -48.05 44.13
CA SER A 19 5.55 -46.64 44.49
C SER A 19 5.11 -45.62 43.44
N LEU A 20 4.70 -46.05 42.24
CA LEU A 20 4.17 -45.19 41.17
C LEU A 20 2.64 -45.08 41.16
N LEU A 21 1.91 -45.93 41.90
CA LEU A 21 0.44 -45.83 42.05
C LEU A 21 -0.09 -44.44 42.49
N PRO A 22 0.61 -43.65 43.34
CA PRO A 22 0.15 -42.31 43.72
C PRO A 22 0.24 -41.30 42.55
N THR A 23 1.10 -41.55 41.57
CA THR A 23 1.38 -40.59 40.48
C THR A 23 0.28 -40.58 39.41
N HIS A 24 -0.38 -41.71 39.18
CA HIS A 24 -1.50 -41.77 38.24
C HIS A 24 -2.73 -41.05 38.80
N GLN A 25 -3.01 -41.20 40.10
CA GLN A 25 -4.10 -40.49 40.77
C GLN A 25 -3.87 -38.98 40.81
N LEU A 26 -2.62 -38.55 41.01
CA LEU A 26 -2.26 -37.13 40.91
C LEU A 26 -2.44 -36.60 39.49
N TYR A 27 -2.01 -37.35 38.47
CA TYR A 27 -2.19 -36.95 37.06
C TYR A 27 -3.68 -36.82 36.70
N ASP A 28 -4.50 -37.79 37.05
CA ASP A 28 -5.94 -37.77 36.79
C ASP A 28 -6.63 -36.61 37.52
N PHE A 29 -6.18 -36.29 38.74
CA PHE A 29 -6.65 -35.12 39.49
C PHE A 29 -6.25 -33.78 38.84
N PHE A 30 -5.01 -33.67 38.34
CA PHE A 30 -4.55 -32.48 37.61
C PHE A 30 -5.30 -32.28 36.29
N VAL A 31 -5.51 -33.34 35.52
CA VAL A 31 -6.30 -33.30 34.27
C VAL A 31 -7.74 -32.88 34.57
N TRP A 32 -8.34 -33.40 35.63
CA TRP A 32 -9.68 -33.02 36.06
C TRP A 32 -9.77 -31.53 36.42
N ILE A 33 -8.81 -31.00 37.19
CA ILE A 33 -8.77 -29.56 37.52
C ILE A 33 -8.64 -28.70 36.25
N LEU A 34 -7.77 -29.08 35.31
CA LEU A 34 -7.57 -28.35 34.06
C LEU A 34 -8.83 -28.31 33.20
N ILE A 35 -9.57 -29.41 33.10
CA ILE A 35 -10.84 -29.48 32.37
C ILE A 35 -11.88 -28.53 32.99
N HIS A 36 -12.03 -28.54 34.33
CA HIS A 36 -12.98 -27.66 35.01
C HIS A 36 -12.58 -26.19 34.94
N ALA A 37 -11.28 -25.88 35.07
CA ALA A 37 -10.78 -24.52 34.90
C ALA A 37 -11.08 -24.00 33.48
N THR A 38 -10.92 -24.87 32.47
CA THR A 38 -11.23 -24.54 31.07
C THR A 38 -12.74 -24.33 30.86
N ASP A 39 -13.61 -25.18 31.40
CA ASP A 39 -15.08 -25.01 31.32
C ASP A 39 -15.53 -23.71 32.00
N ILE A 40 -14.99 -23.41 33.18
CA ILE A 40 -15.28 -22.15 33.91
C ILE A 40 -14.84 -20.95 33.08
N TYR A 41 -13.64 -20.99 32.49
CA TYR A 41 -13.13 -19.90 31.63
C TYR A 41 -14.01 -19.69 30.39
N VAL A 42 -14.42 -20.76 29.71
CA VAL A 42 -15.30 -20.67 28.52
C VAL A 42 -16.67 -20.08 28.89
N ARG A 43 -17.28 -20.52 30.00
CA ARG A 43 -18.57 -19.96 30.46
C ARG A 43 -18.47 -18.50 30.88
N PHE A 44 -17.34 -18.11 31.47
CA PHE A 44 -17.07 -16.72 31.83
C PHE A 44 -16.96 -15.83 30.60
N LEU A 45 -16.15 -16.23 29.60
CA LEU A 45 -16.04 -15.50 28.33
C LEU A 45 -17.38 -15.39 27.60
N TYR A 46 -18.17 -16.47 27.58
CA TYR A 46 -19.51 -16.44 26.96
C TYR A 46 -20.42 -15.39 27.63
N LYS A 47 -20.42 -15.32 28.96
CA LYS A 47 -21.20 -14.31 29.71
C LYS A 47 -20.71 -12.89 29.44
N ILE A 48 -19.39 -12.67 29.38
CA ILE A 48 -18.84 -11.36 29.01
C ILE A 48 -19.28 -10.96 27.59
N ASN A 49 -19.16 -11.86 26.61
CA ASN A 49 -19.57 -11.57 25.24
C ASN A 49 -21.07 -11.25 25.15
N LYS A 50 -21.93 -12.00 25.86
CA LYS A 50 -23.36 -11.69 25.94
C LYS A 50 -23.65 -10.35 26.60
N MET A 51 -22.86 -9.99 27.61
CA MET A 51 -22.96 -8.68 28.26
C MET A 51 -22.51 -7.55 27.32
N ILE A 52 -21.43 -7.75 26.55
CA ILE A 52 -20.98 -6.81 25.52
C ILE A 52 -22.04 -6.66 24.43
N GLU A 53 -22.60 -7.76 23.89
CA GLU A 53 -23.69 -7.73 22.91
C GLU A 53 -24.90 -6.93 23.44
N TYR A 54 -25.25 -7.12 24.71
CA TYR A 54 -26.32 -6.36 25.36
C TYR A 54 -25.98 -4.87 25.49
N PHE A 55 -24.76 -4.53 25.90
CA PHE A 55 -24.32 -3.14 25.97
C PHE A 55 -24.26 -2.47 24.59
N GLU A 56 -23.83 -3.20 23.56
CA GLU A 56 -23.84 -2.74 22.17
C GLU A 56 -25.25 -2.45 21.67
N GLN A 57 -26.24 -3.25 22.08
CA GLN A 57 -27.61 -3.11 21.62
C GLN A 57 -28.40 -2.01 22.34
N TYR A 58 -28.09 -1.72 23.61
CA TYR A 58 -28.93 -0.87 24.47
C TYR A 58 -28.25 0.40 25.00
N SER A 59 -26.95 0.60 24.79
CA SER A 59 -26.25 1.82 25.23
C SER A 59 -25.80 2.66 24.04
N PRO A 60 -26.50 3.78 23.74
CA PRO A 60 -26.06 4.75 22.74
C PRO A 60 -24.63 5.25 22.98
N TRP A 61 -24.23 5.37 24.26
CA TRP A 61 -22.88 5.76 24.65
C TRP A 61 -21.83 4.72 24.26
N PHE A 62 -22.13 3.43 24.44
CA PHE A 62 -21.20 2.36 24.06
C PHE A 62 -21.04 2.27 22.55
N MET A 63 -22.12 2.44 21.79
CA MET A 63 -22.06 2.50 20.33
C MET A 63 -21.24 3.71 19.85
N ALA A 64 -21.45 4.90 20.44
CA ALA A 64 -20.67 6.09 20.14
C ALA A 64 -19.18 5.91 20.45
N MET A 65 -18.86 5.29 21.60
CA MET A 65 -17.47 4.96 21.98
C MET A 65 -16.85 3.96 21.01
N LYS A 66 -17.57 2.91 20.61
CA LYS A 66 -17.10 1.93 19.61
C LYS A 66 -16.81 2.61 18.28
N CYS A 67 -17.72 3.45 17.77
CA CYS A 67 -17.50 4.23 16.55
C CYS A 67 -16.27 5.15 16.67
N PHE A 68 -16.09 5.83 17.81
CA PHE A 68 -14.94 6.68 18.08
C PHE A 68 -13.63 5.88 18.09
N VAL A 69 -13.58 4.75 18.80
CA VAL A 69 -12.41 3.86 18.87
C VAL A 69 -12.11 3.27 17.51
N THR A 70 -13.11 2.80 16.76
CA THR A 70 -12.92 2.30 15.39
C THR A 70 -12.44 3.40 14.46
N TYR A 71 -12.96 4.62 14.56
CA TYR A 71 -12.47 5.77 13.78
C TYR A 71 -10.99 6.07 14.09
N TRP A 72 -10.61 6.13 15.37
CA TRP A 72 -9.22 6.35 15.76
C TRP A 72 -8.32 5.18 15.43
N TYR A 73 -8.77 3.95 15.61
CA TYR A 73 -8.05 2.76 15.18
C TYR A 73 -7.84 2.79 13.67
N MET A 74 -8.85 3.08 12.86
CA MET A 74 -8.70 3.21 11.41
C MET A 74 -7.81 4.39 11.03
N ARG A 75 -7.86 5.52 11.75
CA ARG A 75 -6.95 6.65 11.55
C ARG A 75 -5.51 6.28 11.88
N ILE A 76 -5.26 5.61 13.00
CA ILE A 76 -3.92 5.17 13.44
C ILE A 76 -3.43 4.05 12.55
N TYR A 77 -4.26 3.05 12.24
CA TYR A 77 -3.97 1.98 11.31
C TYR A 77 -3.65 2.55 9.94
N ASN A 78 -4.51 3.41 9.37
CA ASN A 78 -4.23 4.07 8.09
C ASN A 78 -3.01 4.98 8.18
N PHE A 79 -2.76 5.65 9.31
CA PHE A 79 -1.57 6.49 9.49
C PHE A 79 -0.30 5.63 9.51
N VAL A 80 -0.31 4.54 10.27
CA VAL A 80 0.79 3.57 10.41
C VAL A 80 0.98 2.76 9.12
N SER A 81 -0.11 2.40 8.44
CA SER A 81 -0.11 1.62 7.19
C SER A 81 0.12 2.48 5.95
N ARG A 82 -0.16 3.80 6.02
CA ARG A 82 0.25 4.79 5.00
C ARG A 82 1.63 5.38 5.27
N ILE A 83 2.34 4.92 6.31
CA ILE A 83 3.80 4.95 6.19
C ILE A 83 4.07 3.97 5.06
N TYR A 84 4.14 4.48 3.82
CA TYR A 84 4.43 3.71 2.61
C TYR A 84 5.83 3.16 2.79
N THR A 85 5.97 2.03 3.47
CA THR A 85 7.26 1.37 3.64
C THR A 85 7.43 0.46 2.46
N GLU A 86 8.48 0.69 1.69
CA GLU A 86 8.91 -0.29 0.70
C GLU A 86 9.11 -1.64 1.40
N PRO A 87 8.74 -2.77 0.75
CA PRO A 87 9.03 -4.07 1.31
C PRO A 87 10.53 -4.21 1.61
N ASP A 88 10.85 -4.67 2.82
CA ASP A 88 12.23 -4.90 3.26
C ASP A 88 12.92 -5.97 2.41
N SER A 89 12.16 -6.97 1.95
CA SER A 89 12.65 -8.08 1.15
C SER A 89 12.67 -7.74 -0.34
N SER A 90 13.87 -7.68 -0.90
CA SER A 90 14.10 -7.63 -2.34
C SER A 90 14.29 -9.04 -2.93
N PRO A 91 13.88 -9.34 -4.18
CA PRO A 91 13.27 -8.46 -5.19
C PRO A 91 11.75 -8.27 -5.07
N TRP A 92 11.27 -7.08 -5.45
CA TRP A 92 9.85 -6.77 -5.54
C TRP A 92 9.52 -5.89 -6.75
N LEU A 93 8.28 -6.01 -7.21
CA LEU A 93 7.65 -5.17 -8.22
C LEU A 93 6.66 -4.23 -7.56
N ASN A 94 6.53 -3.03 -8.13
CA ASN A 94 5.54 -2.07 -7.73
C ASN A 94 4.94 -1.39 -8.95
N VAL A 95 3.66 -1.06 -8.85
CA VAL A 95 2.97 -0.14 -9.76
C VAL A 95 2.48 1.03 -8.94
N SER A 96 2.99 2.22 -9.24
CA SER A 96 2.52 3.49 -8.70
C SER A 96 1.68 4.19 -9.74
N TYR A 97 0.54 4.76 -9.37
CA TYR A 97 -0.33 5.43 -10.33
C TYR A 97 -1.07 6.60 -9.70
N ILE A 98 -1.36 7.59 -10.54
CA ILE A 98 -2.13 8.77 -10.15
C ILE A 98 -3.52 8.66 -10.76
N THR A 99 -4.54 8.77 -9.91
CA THR A 99 -5.93 8.86 -10.34
C THR A 99 -6.45 10.26 -10.09
N TYR A 100 -7.00 10.89 -11.12
CA TYR A 100 -7.82 12.08 -10.94
C TYR A 100 -9.14 11.66 -10.30
N VAL A 101 -9.41 12.17 -9.09
CA VAL A 101 -10.69 11.96 -8.43
C VAL A 101 -11.51 13.23 -8.69
N PRO A 102 -12.46 13.21 -9.65
CA PRO A 102 -13.37 14.33 -9.82
C PRO A 102 -14.13 14.55 -8.51
N GLU A 103 -14.58 15.78 -8.26
CA GLU A 103 -15.34 16.11 -7.05
C GLU A 103 -16.36 14.99 -6.75
N PRO A 104 -16.37 14.43 -5.53
CA PRO A 104 -17.29 13.35 -5.21
C PRO A 104 -18.70 13.86 -5.48
N ILE A 105 -19.36 13.26 -6.48
CA ILE A 105 -20.78 13.46 -6.67
C ILE A 105 -21.40 12.85 -5.41
N THR A 106 -21.83 13.72 -4.50
CA THR A 106 -22.48 13.33 -3.26
C THR A 106 -23.86 12.80 -3.62
N TYR A 107 -23.90 11.56 -4.10
CA TYR A 107 -25.10 10.75 -4.02
C TYR A 107 -25.23 10.32 -2.55
N PHE A 108 -25.77 11.22 -1.72
CA PHE A 108 -26.51 10.74 -0.56
C PHE A 108 -27.75 10.05 -1.13
N ASP A 109 -27.61 8.76 -1.42
CA ASP A 109 -28.78 7.90 -1.48
C ASP A 109 -29.34 7.93 -0.05
N SER A 110 -30.41 8.69 0.11
CA SER A 110 -31.01 9.01 1.41
C SER A 110 -31.48 7.72 2.06
N CYS A 111 -30.63 7.10 2.88
CA CYS A 111 -31.08 6.20 3.91
C CYS A 111 -32.05 7.01 4.79
N ASN A 112 -33.34 6.66 4.75
CA ASN A 112 -34.44 7.30 5.48
C ASN A 112 -34.31 7.27 7.02
N HIS A 113 -33.13 6.98 7.57
CA HIS A 113 -32.87 7.02 9.00
C HIS A 113 -32.55 8.44 9.45
N SER A 114 -33.59 9.15 9.91
CA SER A 114 -33.55 10.58 10.30
C SER A 114 -32.50 10.94 11.36
N TRP A 115 -32.05 9.97 12.15
CA TRP A 115 -31.09 10.21 13.23
C TRP A 115 -29.66 10.40 12.71
N LEU A 116 -29.23 9.67 11.66
CA LEU A 116 -27.91 9.83 11.05
C LEU A 116 -27.75 11.20 10.39
N HIS A 117 -28.80 11.67 9.71
CA HIS A 117 -28.88 13.05 9.19
C HIS A 117 -28.74 14.08 10.31
N SER A 118 -29.53 13.93 11.38
CA SER A 118 -29.48 14.85 12.53
C SER A 118 -28.11 14.88 13.21
N THR A 119 -27.38 13.75 13.19
CA THR A 119 -26.07 13.65 13.85
C THR A 119 -24.97 14.21 12.95
N TYR A 120 -25.05 13.98 11.63
CA TYR A 120 -24.18 14.60 10.64
C TYR A 120 -24.36 16.12 10.62
N ASP A 121 -25.60 16.61 10.56
CA ASP A 121 -25.91 18.04 10.58
C ASP A 121 -25.46 18.73 11.88
N LEU A 122 -25.50 18.02 13.02
CA LEU A 122 -24.96 18.52 14.29
C LEU A 122 -23.42 18.57 14.31
N ILE A 123 -22.75 17.60 13.68
CA ILE A 123 -21.28 17.54 13.60
C ILE A 123 -20.74 18.55 12.56
N CYS A 124 -21.48 18.75 11.48
CA CYS A 124 -21.10 19.58 10.34
C CYS A 124 -21.58 21.04 10.46
N GLY A 125 -22.74 21.27 11.09
CA GLY A 125 -23.38 22.59 11.20
C GLY A 125 -22.58 23.61 12.01
N ASP A 126 -21.81 23.15 12.99
CA ASP A 126 -21.01 24.02 13.86
C ASP A 126 -19.52 24.09 13.47
N ASN A 127 -19.09 23.38 12.42
CA ASN A 127 -17.69 23.30 12.04
C ASN A 127 -17.48 23.48 10.52
N PRO A 128 -17.35 24.73 10.02
CA PRO A 128 -17.20 25.03 8.59
C PRO A 128 -15.94 24.41 7.95
N ILE A 129 -15.03 23.87 8.76
CA ILE A 129 -13.83 23.14 8.32
C ILE A 129 -14.19 21.73 7.80
N LEU A 130 -15.26 21.10 8.30
CA LEU A 130 -15.67 19.74 7.89
C LEU A 130 -16.55 19.70 6.63
N CYS A 131 -17.05 20.86 6.17
CA CYS A 131 -17.99 20.96 5.04
C CYS A 131 -17.41 21.62 3.77
N LYS A 132 -16.08 21.84 3.70
CA LYS A 132 -15.50 22.16 2.40
C LYS A 132 -15.64 20.94 1.50
N LYS A 133 -16.44 21.08 0.43
CA LYS A 133 -16.42 20.12 -0.67
C LYS A 133 -14.95 19.94 -1.07
N PRO A 134 -14.43 18.71 -1.11
CA PRO A 134 -13.07 18.51 -1.57
C PRO A 134 -13.05 18.95 -3.04
N GLU A 135 -12.25 19.98 -3.32
CA GLU A 135 -11.86 20.33 -4.68
C GLU A 135 -11.31 19.07 -5.34
N ALA A 136 -11.51 18.93 -6.65
CA ALA A 136 -10.96 17.80 -7.40
C ALA A 136 -9.46 17.66 -7.10
N TYR A 137 -9.03 16.44 -6.77
CA TYR A 137 -7.67 16.18 -6.32
C TYR A 137 -7.10 14.94 -6.99
N TYR A 138 -5.77 14.90 -7.07
CA TYR A 138 -5.05 13.73 -7.54
C TYR A 138 -4.77 12.81 -6.35
N GLN A 139 -5.20 11.55 -6.46
CA GLN A 139 -4.89 10.51 -5.49
C GLN A 139 -3.73 9.66 -5.98
N TYR A 140 -2.73 9.50 -5.11
CA TYR A 140 -1.60 8.61 -5.31
C TYR A 140 -1.89 7.22 -4.75
N ASN A 141 -1.63 6.18 -5.53
CA ASN A 141 -1.79 4.79 -5.11
C ASN A 141 -0.55 3.97 -5.50
N GLU A 142 -0.24 2.96 -4.68
CA GLU A 142 0.86 2.02 -4.90
C GLU A 142 0.43 0.60 -4.58
N GLU A 143 0.86 -0.33 -5.41
CA GLU A 143 0.65 -1.76 -5.18
C GLU A 143 1.96 -2.52 -5.35
N TYR A 144 2.29 -3.36 -4.38
CA TYR A 144 3.52 -4.14 -4.33
C TYR A 144 3.25 -5.63 -4.52
N VAL A 145 4.15 -6.30 -5.22
CA VAL A 145 4.17 -7.76 -5.36
C VAL A 145 5.60 -8.25 -5.15
N LEU A 146 5.78 -9.17 -4.20
CA LEU A 146 7.06 -9.88 -4.06
C LEU A 146 7.29 -10.74 -5.30
N CYS A 147 8.47 -10.64 -5.91
CA CYS A 147 8.77 -11.40 -7.12
C CYS A 147 10.13 -12.09 -7.06
N THR A 148 10.22 -13.16 -6.27
CA THR A 148 11.44 -13.99 -6.17
C THR A 148 11.84 -14.69 -7.48
N GLU A 149 10.91 -14.80 -8.44
CA GLU A 149 11.11 -15.47 -9.73
C GLU A 149 11.50 -14.49 -10.87
N CYS A 150 11.52 -13.19 -10.60
CA CYS A 150 11.78 -12.14 -11.58
C CYS A 150 13.29 -11.92 -11.84
N ASN A 151 14.00 -12.96 -12.26
CA ASN A 151 15.43 -12.83 -12.60
C ASN A 151 15.67 -12.46 -14.07
N GLN A 152 14.65 -12.52 -14.92
CA GLN A 152 14.74 -12.23 -16.36
C GLN A 152 13.78 -11.09 -16.76
N THR A 153 14.17 -10.31 -17.76
CA THR A 153 13.39 -9.17 -18.27
C THR A 153 11.96 -9.55 -18.66
N ALA A 154 11.79 -10.64 -19.41
CA ALA A 154 10.47 -11.07 -19.89
C ALA A 154 9.50 -11.29 -18.72
N ASN A 155 9.96 -11.95 -17.65
CA ASN A 155 9.16 -12.22 -16.46
C ASN A 155 8.72 -10.92 -15.77
N VAL A 156 9.58 -9.91 -15.71
CA VAL A 156 9.27 -8.61 -15.09
C VAL A 156 8.20 -7.86 -15.89
N ILE A 157 8.35 -7.78 -17.21
CA ILE A 157 7.39 -7.08 -18.09
C ILE A 157 6.03 -7.78 -18.06
N ASP A 158 6.02 -9.11 -18.15
CA ASP A 158 4.79 -9.90 -18.08
C ASP A 158 4.07 -9.70 -16.75
N ARG A 159 4.81 -9.69 -15.63
CA ARG A 159 4.22 -9.45 -14.31
C ARG A 159 3.77 -8.01 -14.11
N TRP A 160 4.51 -7.00 -14.58
CA TRP A 160 4.01 -5.61 -14.56
C TRP A 160 2.72 -5.48 -15.36
N SER A 161 2.64 -6.12 -16.53
CA SER A 161 1.43 -6.13 -17.36
C SER A 161 0.26 -6.80 -16.64
N GLN A 162 0.50 -7.94 -15.97
CA GLN A 162 -0.51 -8.61 -15.14
C GLN A 162 -0.96 -7.74 -13.95
N MET A 163 -0.04 -7.08 -13.25
CA MET A 163 -0.37 -6.17 -12.16
C MET A 163 -1.20 -4.99 -12.65
N CYS A 164 -0.78 -4.33 -13.72
CA CYS A 164 -1.54 -3.25 -14.33
C CYS A 164 -2.94 -3.72 -14.73
N HIS A 165 -3.04 -4.89 -15.37
CA HIS A 165 -4.31 -5.49 -15.72
C HIS A 165 -5.21 -5.72 -14.49
N SER A 166 -4.70 -6.31 -13.41
CA SER A 166 -5.49 -6.56 -12.19
C SER A 166 -5.96 -5.26 -11.54
N ILE A 167 -5.10 -4.25 -11.48
CA ILE A 167 -5.41 -2.94 -10.89
C ILE A 167 -6.55 -2.28 -11.66
N PHE A 168 -6.43 -2.20 -12.98
CA PHE A 168 -7.40 -1.47 -13.79
C PHE A 168 -8.74 -2.21 -13.93
N CYS A 169 -8.72 -3.54 -14.03
CA CYS A 169 -9.97 -4.33 -14.08
C CYS A 169 -10.72 -4.31 -12.74
N THR A 170 -10.02 -4.34 -11.61
CA THR A 170 -10.65 -4.32 -10.28
C THR A 170 -11.33 -2.98 -10.03
N ASN A 171 -10.66 -1.88 -10.38
CA ASN A 171 -11.22 -0.53 -10.26
C ASN A 171 -12.44 -0.33 -11.16
N GLU A 172 -12.39 -0.80 -12.41
CA GLU A 172 -13.52 -0.66 -13.33
C GLU A 172 -14.78 -1.37 -12.81
N ASN A 173 -14.64 -2.57 -12.23
CA ASN A 173 -15.76 -3.33 -11.68
C ASN A 173 -16.33 -2.71 -10.39
N LEU A 174 -15.47 -2.25 -9.47
CA LEU A 174 -15.90 -1.57 -8.24
C LEU A 174 -16.66 -0.27 -8.53
N LEU A 175 -16.18 0.51 -9.49
CA LEU A 175 -16.81 1.77 -9.87
C LEU A 175 -18.14 1.56 -10.61
N LYS A 176 -18.22 0.58 -11.52
CA LYS A 176 -19.48 0.20 -12.18
C LYS A 176 -20.55 -0.23 -11.17
N GLN A 177 -20.18 -1.00 -10.15
CA GLN A 177 -21.13 -1.48 -9.14
C GLN A 177 -21.61 -0.38 -8.19
N ASN A 178 -20.72 0.54 -7.78
CA ASN A 178 -21.04 1.51 -6.72
C ASN A 178 -21.59 2.83 -7.23
N THR A 179 -21.27 3.24 -8.46
CA THR A 179 -21.58 4.59 -8.95
C THR A 179 -22.39 4.62 -10.23
N GLY A 180 -22.48 3.50 -10.96
CA GLY A 180 -23.00 3.48 -12.34
C GLY A 180 -22.14 4.28 -13.33
N ILE A 181 -21.03 4.88 -12.88
CA ILE A 181 -20.08 5.62 -13.70
C ILE A 181 -19.04 4.64 -14.21
N ILE A 182 -18.99 4.47 -15.53
CA ILE A 182 -17.88 3.80 -16.19
C ILE A 182 -16.72 4.81 -16.15
N MET A 183 -15.65 4.51 -15.41
CA MET A 183 -14.37 5.21 -15.60
C MET A 183 -13.93 4.90 -17.03
N VAL A 184 -14.09 5.87 -17.93
CA VAL A 184 -13.76 5.69 -19.36
C VAL A 184 -12.25 5.82 -19.58
N ASP A 185 -11.54 6.49 -18.68
CA ASP A 185 -10.14 6.85 -18.89
C ASP A 185 -9.23 6.06 -17.93
N ALA A 186 -8.27 5.34 -18.52
CA ALA A 186 -7.18 4.72 -17.78
C ALA A 186 -6.49 5.77 -16.90
N PRO A 187 -5.87 5.39 -15.77
CA PRO A 187 -5.02 6.33 -15.04
C PRO A 187 -4.00 6.89 -16.01
N GLU A 188 -4.02 8.21 -16.15
CA GLU A 188 -3.27 8.92 -17.20
C GLU A 188 -1.77 8.66 -17.08
N ARG A 189 -1.30 8.28 -15.89
CA ARG A 189 0.12 8.21 -15.55
C ARG A 189 0.40 7.06 -14.60
N VAL A 190 1.14 6.08 -15.11
CA VAL A 190 1.50 4.88 -14.37
C VAL A 190 3.02 4.75 -14.37
N LEU A 191 3.59 4.54 -13.20
CA LEU A 191 4.98 4.26 -12.97
C LEU A 191 5.13 2.81 -12.55
N CYS A 192 5.80 2.03 -13.38
CA CYS A 192 6.25 0.70 -13.02
C CYS A 192 7.63 0.80 -12.36
N THR A 193 7.76 0.24 -11.16
CA THR A 193 9.00 0.19 -10.39
C THR A 193 9.40 -1.26 -10.17
N TYR A 194 10.68 -1.57 -10.35
CA TYR A 194 11.25 -2.87 -10.00
C TYR A 194 12.50 -2.65 -9.15
N LYS A 195 12.53 -3.28 -7.97
CA LYS A 195 13.71 -3.34 -7.12
C LYS A 195 14.38 -4.69 -7.28
N THR A 196 15.62 -4.69 -7.76
CA THR A 196 16.41 -5.91 -7.95
C THR A 196 16.96 -6.40 -6.61
N ALA A 197 17.33 -7.68 -6.56
CA ALA A 197 17.98 -8.28 -5.38
C ALA A 197 19.27 -7.53 -4.94
N SER A 198 19.92 -6.80 -5.85
CA SER A 198 21.08 -5.93 -5.58
C SER A 198 20.71 -4.50 -5.20
N ASN A 199 19.45 -4.25 -4.79
CA ASN A 199 18.90 -2.93 -4.42
C ASN A 199 18.92 -1.89 -5.55
N GLN A 200 18.87 -2.31 -6.81
CA GLN A 200 18.79 -1.39 -7.94
C GLN A 200 17.33 -1.08 -8.23
N TYR A 201 17.01 0.18 -8.47
CA TYR A 201 15.65 0.62 -8.80
C TYR A 201 15.56 0.91 -10.28
N ILE A 202 14.53 0.35 -10.90
CA ILE A 202 14.22 0.54 -12.31
C ILE A 202 12.86 1.19 -12.40
N PHE A 203 12.83 2.37 -12.98
CA PHE A 203 11.62 3.19 -13.12
C PHE A 203 11.25 3.30 -14.58
N ARG A 204 9.99 3.02 -14.90
CA ARG A 204 9.42 3.21 -16.23
C ARG A 204 8.05 3.86 -16.12
N SER A 205 7.98 5.12 -16.55
CA SER A 205 6.71 5.77 -16.81
C SER A 205 6.10 5.17 -18.07
N THR A 206 4.84 4.76 -18.00
CA THR A 206 4.05 4.37 -19.17
C THR A 206 2.84 5.28 -19.28
N THR A 207 2.68 5.86 -20.47
CA THR A 207 1.53 6.68 -20.88
C THR A 207 0.66 5.95 -21.90
N HIS A 208 1.05 4.73 -22.28
CA HIS A 208 0.43 3.99 -23.37
C HIS A 208 -0.05 2.64 -22.86
N ILE A 209 -1.00 2.70 -21.93
CA ILE A 209 -1.79 1.54 -21.55
C ILE A 209 -2.97 1.54 -22.50
N LYS A 210 -2.96 0.61 -23.45
CA LYS A 210 -4.09 0.44 -24.37
C LYS A 210 -4.90 -0.76 -23.95
N ASN A 211 -6.20 -0.65 -24.15
CA ASN A 211 -7.05 -1.81 -24.18
C ASN A 211 -6.72 -2.60 -25.46
N LYS A 212 -6.30 -3.86 -25.28
CA LYS A 212 -5.81 -4.79 -26.31
C LYS A 212 -6.84 -5.01 -27.43
N LYS A 213 -8.15 -4.92 -27.14
CA LYS A 213 -9.25 -4.90 -28.13
C LYS A 213 -10.48 -4.21 -27.52
N LYS A 214 -11.25 -3.44 -28.30
CA LYS A 214 -12.51 -2.78 -27.83
C LYS A 214 -13.52 -3.71 -27.11
N GLU A 215 -13.39 -5.03 -27.26
CA GLU A 215 -14.28 -6.05 -26.66
C GLU A 215 -13.60 -6.87 -25.54
N ASP A 216 -12.30 -6.73 -25.35
CA ASP A 216 -11.51 -7.48 -24.38
C ASP A 216 -11.16 -6.52 -23.24
N THR A 217 -11.39 -6.84 -21.97
CA THR A 217 -11.06 -5.92 -20.85
C THR A 217 -9.57 -5.95 -20.51
N SER A 218 -8.72 -6.40 -21.44
CA SER A 218 -7.29 -6.57 -21.21
C SER A 218 -6.48 -5.33 -21.52
N TRP A 219 -5.89 -4.76 -20.47
CA TRP A 219 -4.86 -3.73 -20.55
C TRP A 219 -3.48 -4.34 -20.82
N GLU A 220 -2.75 -3.78 -21.77
CA GLU A 220 -1.33 -4.11 -22.00
C GLU A 220 -0.48 -2.85 -21.91
N ILE A 221 0.74 -3.02 -21.40
CA ILE A 221 1.70 -1.92 -21.35
C ILE A 221 2.53 -1.95 -22.63
N LEU A 222 2.50 -0.86 -23.38
CA LEU A 222 3.27 -0.72 -24.62
C LEU A 222 4.67 -0.17 -24.36
N ASN A 223 5.63 -0.55 -25.20
CA ASN A 223 7.01 -0.02 -25.25
C ASN A 223 7.86 -0.28 -23.99
N PHE A 224 8.20 -1.54 -23.73
CA PHE A 224 9.23 -1.94 -22.75
C PHE A 224 10.48 -2.56 -23.40
N ASP A 225 10.61 -2.46 -24.72
CA ASP A 225 11.71 -3.09 -25.48
C ASP A 225 13.11 -2.56 -25.08
N ASP A 226 13.16 -1.42 -24.39
CA ASP A 226 14.37 -0.81 -23.86
C ASP A 226 14.83 -1.40 -22.51
N VAL A 227 13.97 -2.14 -21.79
CA VAL A 227 14.35 -2.70 -20.49
C VAL A 227 15.27 -3.90 -20.71
N GLN A 228 16.56 -3.73 -20.44
CA GLN A 228 17.53 -4.83 -20.44
C GLN A 228 18.06 -5.06 -19.02
N LEU A 229 17.32 -5.83 -18.21
CA LEU A 229 17.69 -6.13 -16.82
C LEU A 229 19.08 -6.76 -16.71
N GLU A 230 19.44 -7.60 -17.67
CA GLU A 230 20.72 -8.31 -17.72
C GLU A 230 21.91 -7.37 -17.99
N LYS A 231 21.65 -6.12 -18.41
CA LYS A 231 22.67 -5.13 -18.76
C LYS A 231 22.45 -3.78 -18.06
N LEU A 232 21.91 -3.79 -16.85
CA LEU A 232 21.77 -2.55 -16.08
C LEU A 232 23.14 -1.95 -15.77
N GLN A 233 23.48 -0.87 -16.48
CA GLN A 233 24.70 -0.13 -16.24
C GLN A 233 24.39 1.10 -15.38
N PRO A 234 25.20 1.37 -14.33
CA PRO A 234 25.08 2.62 -13.60
C PRO A 234 25.29 3.82 -14.53
N SER A 235 24.41 4.80 -14.43
CA SER A 235 24.60 6.08 -15.07
C SER A 235 25.63 6.91 -14.31
N THR A 236 26.49 7.58 -15.07
CA THR A 236 27.47 8.56 -14.55
C THR A 236 26.87 9.97 -14.46
N VAL A 237 25.61 10.15 -14.84
CA VAL A 237 24.87 11.40 -14.63
C VAL A 237 24.79 11.70 -13.15
N ARG A 238 24.99 12.97 -12.80
CA ARG A 238 24.89 13.48 -11.43
C ARG A 238 24.17 14.84 -11.47
N PHE A 239 23.25 15.01 -10.53
CA PHE A 239 22.57 16.27 -10.28
C PHE A 239 23.12 16.85 -8.98
N LEU A 240 23.38 18.15 -8.98
CA LEU A 240 23.90 18.87 -7.82
C LEU A 240 22.78 19.27 -6.86
N SER A 241 21.61 19.62 -7.42
CA SER A 241 20.40 19.88 -6.67
C SER A 241 19.18 19.53 -7.50
N ILE A 242 18.12 19.08 -6.82
CA ILE A 242 16.79 18.83 -7.39
C ILE A 242 15.79 19.37 -6.37
N GLU A 243 14.85 20.16 -6.84
CA GLU A 243 13.85 20.84 -6.02
C GLU A 243 12.48 20.70 -6.65
N TYR A 244 11.52 20.29 -5.83
CA TYR A 244 10.10 20.34 -6.15
C TYR A 244 9.52 21.70 -5.74
N SER A 245 8.72 22.30 -6.62
CA SER A 245 8.00 23.54 -6.34
C SER A 245 6.57 23.46 -6.83
N HIS A 246 5.67 24.12 -6.11
CA HIS A 246 4.24 24.18 -6.43
C HIS A 246 3.73 25.62 -6.24
N PRO A 247 2.93 26.20 -7.15
CA PRO A 247 2.45 27.59 -7.04
C PRO A 247 1.66 27.88 -5.75
N LYS A 248 0.93 26.87 -5.26
CA LYS A 248 0.17 26.93 -3.99
C LYS A 248 1.05 26.74 -2.74
N MET A 249 2.37 26.60 -2.88
CA MET A 249 3.31 26.44 -1.79
C MET A 249 4.30 27.60 -1.75
N SER A 250 4.61 28.09 -0.55
CA SER A 250 5.56 29.19 -0.34
C SER A 250 7.02 28.73 -0.21
N TYR A 251 7.28 27.42 -0.30
CA TYR A 251 8.59 26.80 -0.13
C TYR A 251 8.81 25.71 -1.19
N THR A 252 10.06 25.34 -1.40
CA THR A 252 10.45 24.20 -2.23
C THR A 252 10.80 23.00 -1.36
N ILE A 253 10.67 21.81 -1.92
CA ILE A 253 11.06 20.56 -1.26
C ILE A 253 12.28 20.01 -1.99
N PRO A 254 13.46 19.91 -1.34
CA PRO A 254 14.61 19.27 -1.96
C PRO A 254 14.33 17.78 -2.15
N LEU A 255 14.63 17.25 -3.33
CA LEU A 255 14.51 15.84 -3.65
C LEU A 255 15.92 15.23 -3.75
N GLU A 256 16.15 14.16 -3.01
CA GLU A 256 17.40 13.41 -3.05
C GLU A 256 17.25 12.16 -3.91
N LEU A 257 18.10 11.98 -4.92
CA LEU A 257 18.13 10.75 -5.71
C LEU A 257 19.24 9.84 -5.19
N PRO A 258 18.91 8.69 -4.59
CA PRO A 258 19.91 7.71 -4.20
C PRO A 258 20.57 7.10 -5.44
N SER A 259 21.82 6.65 -5.27
CA SER A 259 22.63 6.08 -6.36
C SER A 259 21.99 4.86 -7.02
N GLU A 260 21.18 4.17 -6.25
CA GLU A 260 20.39 2.99 -6.55
C GLU A 260 19.31 3.28 -7.61
N MET A 261 18.95 4.55 -7.85
CA MET A 261 18.02 4.99 -8.90
C MET A 261 18.74 5.46 -10.17
N MET A 262 20.06 5.58 -10.15
CA MET A 262 20.86 6.19 -11.21
C MET A 262 21.36 5.14 -12.21
N TYR A 263 20.45 4.51 -12.93
CA TYR A 263 20.73 3.49 -13.94
C TYR A 263 20.28 3.91 -15.35
N GLU A 264 21.02 3.45 -16.35
CA GLU A 264 20.67 3.64 -17.76
C GLU A 264 19.24 3.13 -18.07
N GLY A 265 18.51 3.92 -18.84
CA GLY A 265 17.11 3.70 -19.21
C GLY A 265 16.09 4.21 -18.21
N ASN A 266 16.47 4.60 -16.98
CA ASN A 266 15.48 5.02 -15.98
C ASN A 266 14.70 6.28 -16.37
N HIS A 267 13.39 6.23 -16.13
CA HIS A 267 12.48 7.37 -16.25
C HIS A 267 12.32 8.02 -14.88
N LEU A 268 12.91 9.21 -14.71
CA LEU A 268 12.84 9.98 -13.46
C LEU A 268 11.91 11.18 -13.62
N PHE A 269 11.31 11.60 -12.52
CA PHE A 269 10.47 12.80 -12.43
C PHE A 269 9.19 12.82 -13.28
N SER A 270 8.71 11.65 -13.75
CA SER A 270 7.31 11.56 -14.18
C SER A 270 6.37 11.86 -12.99
N PRO A 271 5.10 12.26 -13.20
CA PRO A 271 4.24 12.65 -12.08
C PRO A 271 4.08 11.57 -11.02
N ALA A 272 3.92 10.31 -11.41
CA ALA A 272 3.83 9.22 -10.46
C ALA A 272 5.15 9.04 -9.68
N PHE A 273 6.30 9.28 -10.31
CA PHE A 273 7.61 9.30 -9.63
C PHE A 273 7.73 10.47 -8.65
N VAL A 274 7.32 11.68 -9.04
CA VAL A 274 7.36 12.86 -8.16
C VAL A 274 6.44 12.66 -6.96
N SER A 275 5.21 12.20 -7.20
CA SER A 275 4.26 11.89 -6.13
C SER A 275 4.84 10.86 -5.16
N ARG A 276 5.44 9.78 -5.68
CA ARG A 276 6.17 8.79 -4.88
C ARG A 276 7.19 9.47 -3.97
N MET A 277 8.12 10.21 -4.56
CA MET A 277 9.20 10.89 -3.82
C MET A 277 8.66 11.79 -2.72
N LEU A 278 7.61 12.58 -2.98
CA LEU A 278 7.00 13.47 -1.98
C LEU A 278 6.38 12.70 -0.81
N HIS A 279 5.71 11.57 -1.09
CA HIS A 279 5.17 10.70 -0.06
C HIS A 279 6.27 10.13 0.85
N TYR A 280 7.41 9.74 0.28
CA TYR A 280 8.56 9.22 1.03
C TYR A 280 9.32 10.30 1.82
N VAL A 281 9.58 11.46 1.22
CA VAL A 281 10.39 12.53 1.83
C VAL A 281 9.62 13.25 2.94
N VAL A 282 8.32 13.52 2.72
CA VAL A 282 7.53 14.43 3.58
C VAL A 282 6.55 13.67 4.48
N GLY A 283 6.47 12.34 4.37
CA GLY A 283 5.55 11.52 5.17
C GLY A 283 4.07 11.83 4.89
N GLY A 284 3.76 12.30 3.67
CA GLY A 284 2.40 12.42 3.15
C GLY A 284 1.57 13.65 3.53
N ASN A 285 2.01 14.52 4.46
CA ASN A 285 1.11 15.53 5.04
C ASN A 285 1.48 17.01 4.83
N ASN A 286 2.64 17.34 4.24
CA ASN A 286 3.12 18.72 4.10
C ASN A 286 3.53 19.07 2.65
N PHE A 287 2.72 18.70 1.67
CA PHE A 287 2.89 19.16 0.29
C PHE A 287 1.54 19.25 -0.42
N VAL A 288 1.48 20.12 -1.43
CA VAL A 288 0.38 20.17 -2.38
C VAL A 288 0.87 19.48 -3.64
N PHE A 289 0.07 18.55 -4.19
CA PHE A 289 0.40 17.88 -5.45
C PHE A 289 -0.79 17.96 -6.40
N ASP A 290 -0.60 18.69 -7.49
CA ASP A 290 -1.42 18.67 -8.69
C ASP A 290 -0.52 18.89 -9.91
N MET A 291 -1.06 18.88 -11.14
CA MET A 291 -0.25 18.97 -12.36
C MET A 291 0.36 20.36 -12.62
N ASP A 292 0.18 21.34 -11.73
CA ASP A 292 0.81 22.67 -11.84
C ASP A 292 2.20 22.73 -11.19
N TYR A 293 2.75 21.58 -10.75
CA TYR A 293 4.08 21.53 -10.15
C TYR A 293 5.22 21.73 -11.17
N THR A 294 6.38 22.13 -10.65
CA THR A 294 7.63 22.21 -11.41
C THR A 294 8.77 21.51 -10.67
N ILE A 295 9.64 20.81 -11.40
CA ILE A 295 10.91 20.28 -10.88
C ILE A 295 12.04 21.12 -11.42
N LYS A 296 12.83 21.71 -10.53
CA LYS A 296 14.04 22.46 -10.88
C LYS A 296 15.25 21.63 -10.51
N PHE A 297 16.20 21.50 -11.42
CA PHE A 297 17.43 20.78 -11.12
C PHE A 297 18.65 21.45 -11.73
N MET A 298 19.79 21.25 -11.09
CA MET A 298 21.09 21.70 -11.55
C MET A 298 21.96 20.49 -11.84
N ASP A 299 22.55 20.44 -13.04
CA ASP A 299 23.42 19.33 -13.44
C ASP A 299 24.88 19.56 -13.02
N LYS A 300 25.75 18.57 -13.28
CA LYS A 300 27.20 18.66 -13.03
C LYS A 300 27.92 19.81 -13.75
N ASN A 301 27.32 20.36 -14.81
CA ASN A 301 27.87 21.46 -15.60
C ASN A 301 27.35 22.82 -15.12
N LEU A 302 26.67 22.87 -13.96
CA LEU A 302 26.03 24.07 -13.40
C LEU A 302 24.94 24.65 -14.31
N GLN A 303 24.35 23.83 -15.17
CA GLN A 303 23.21 24.21 -15.99
C GLN A 303 21.91 23.96 -15.22
N TYR A 304 21.01 24.95 -15.26
CA TYR A 304 19.71 24.89 -14.62
C TYR A 304 18.64 24.50 -15.63
N PHE A 305 17.78 23.56 -15.22
CA PHE A 305 16.67 23.08 -16.00
C PHE A 305 15.41 23.06 -15.15
N GLU A 306 14.27 23.19 -15.84
CA GLU A 306 12.94 23.12 -15.24
C GLU A 306 12.10 22.12 -16.04
N LEU A 307 11.43 21.22 -15.33
CA LEU A 307 10.50 20.23 -15.88
C LEU A 307 9.09 20.57 -15.42
N SER A 308 8.15 20.58 -16.35
CA SER A 308 6.73 20.54 -16.03
C SER A 308 6.26 19.10 -15.81
N TYR A 309 5.00 18.95 -15.38
CA TYR A 309 4.36 17.65 -15.17
C TYR A 309 4.30 16.74 -16.41
N PHE A 310 4.32 17.27 -17.63
CA PHE A 310 4.31 16.48 -18.87
C PHE A 310 5.71 16.07 -19.33
N GLN A 311 6.75 16.42 -18.58
CA GLN A 311 8.13 16.09 -18.90
C GLN A 311 8.72 15.13 -17.87
N TYR A 312 9.66 14.31 -18.32
CA TYR A 312 10.43 13.42 -17.45
C TYR A 312 11.86 13.30 -17.98
N LEU A 313 12.77 12.85 -17.12
CA LEU A 313 14.15 12.56 -17.52
C LEU A 313 14.29 11.10 -17.91
N TYR A 314 14.87 10.87 -19.09
CA TYR A 314 15.39 9.58 -19.50
C TYR A 314 16.90 9.57 -19.23
N LEU A 315 17.36 8.67 -18.37
CA LEU A 315 18.79 8.52 -18.10
C LEU A 315 19.45 7.65 -19.16
N ASP A 316 20.55 8.13 -19.72
CA ASP A 316 21.53 7.33 -20.46
C ASP A 316 22.76 7.09 -19.56
N LYS A 317 23.74 6.34 -20.04
CA LYS A 317 24.99 6.02 -19.33
C LYS A 317 25.80 7.25 -18.93
N THR A 318 25.82 8.28 -19.76
CA THR A 318 26.66 9.48 -19.54
C THR A 318 25.93 10.82 -19.62
N MET A 319 24.72 10.80 -20.16
CA MET A 319 23.87 11.96 -20.39
C MET A 319 22.43 11.66 -20.00
N TYR A 320 21.57 12.66 -20.04
CA TYR A 320 20.14 12.51 -19.85
C TYR A 320 19.41 13.26 -20.96
N GLU A 321 18.19 12.84 -21.23
CA GLU A 321 17.29 13.50 -22.18
C GLU A 321 16.00 13.91 -21.47
N ILE A 322 15.52 15.11 -21.75
CA ILE A 322 14.19 15.56 -21.33
C ILE A 322 13.19 15.04 -22.36
N LYS A 323 12.33 14.11 -21.95
CA LYS A 323 11.26 13.56 -22.80
C LYS A 323 9.91 14.12 -22.36
N THR A 324 8.98 14.18 -23.31
CA THR A 324 7.60 14.64 -23.08
C THR A 324 6.66 13.45 -23.17
N GLU A 325 5.82 13.28 -22.15
CA GLU A 325 4.68 12.38 -22.18
C GLU A 325 3.68 12.91 -23.22
N LYS A 326 3.42 12.13 -24.27
CA LYS A 326 2.37 12.48 -25.25
C LYS A 326 1.02 12.29 -24.56
N ASN A 327 0.26 13.39 -24.40
CA ASN A 327 -1.15 13.37 -24.01
C ASN A 327 -2.00 12.58 -25.01
#